data_AF-A0A8C6ZJN5-F1
#
_entry.id   AF-A0A8C6ZJN5-F1
#
_cell.length_a   1.000
_cell.length_b   1.000
_cell.length_c   1.000
_cell.angle_alpha   90.00
_cell.angle_beta   90.00
_cell.angle_gamma   90.00
#
_symmetry.space_group_name_H-M   'P 1'
#
loop_
_entity.id
_entity.type
_entity.pdbx_description
1 polymer ?
#
loop_
_entity_poly.entity_id
_entity_poly.type
_entity_poly.pdbx_seq_one_letter_code
_entity_poly.pdbx_strand_id
1 'polypeptide(L)'
;WKIPLKRGRSPRGGAALLALALLAALGFLAWRRGPAPRAAAPSLPPLDAARLRSPVYEKPALEAGALGELGRAVRLELSAAERRRQEESIRRHQINIFLSDRISLHRRLPERWHPLCREKKYDYYKLPKTSVVIAFYNEAWSTLLRTVHSVLETSPDILLEEVILVDDYSDKEHLKETLENYVANLRKVRLIRANKREGLVRARLLGASIAKGDILTFLDCHCECHEGWLEPLLERIGEEETAVVCPVIDVIDWNTFEYLGNAGEPQIGGFDWRLVFTWHVTPEREQKRRKSKTDVIRSPTMAGGLFAVSKKYFDYLGSYDTGMEVWGGENLEFSFRIWQCGGSLEIHPCSHVGHVFPKQAPYSRSKALANSVRAAEVWMDEYKELYYHRNPNARLEPYGDVTERRLLREKLKCKDFKWFLENVYPELHVPEDRPGFFGMLKNRGMENFCFDYNPPNEHEVTGHRVILYPCHGMGQNQVRFIFYFHFDSCYYCKKKSMIKKSGKKNGKTHSSTEGLCHHSKVILQLDLYSDGTLLHVQTQKCLQAESNSYNGNPAPLLRPCTDSNYQKWFFKERI
;
A
#
# COMPACT_ATOMS: atom_id res chain seq x y z
N TRP A 1 65.20 -49.69 61.27
CA TRP A 1 66.15 -49.13 62.26
C TRP A 1 65.50 -47.92 62.94
N LYS A 2 65.69 -47.78 64.26
CA LYS A 2 65.37 -46.63 65.16
C LYS A 2 63.89 -46.19 65.36
N ILE A 3 63.57 -45.96 66.64
CA ILE A 3 62.31 -45.47 67.25
C ILE A 3 62.63 -44.12 67.95
N PRO A 4 61.75 -43.09 67.94
CA PRO A 4 61.18 -42.52 69.20
C PRO A 4 59.75 -41.86 69.06
N LEU A 5 59.00 -41.43 70.11
CA LEU A 5 58.73 -42.03 71.44
C LEU A 5 57.55 -41.32 72.20
N LYS A 6 56.34 -41.94 72.33
CA LYS A 6 55.24 -41.60 73.32
C LYS A 6 54.53 -40.21 73.10
N ARG A 7 53.34 -39.86 73.67
CA ARG A 7 52.43 -40.40 74.72
C ARG A 7 51.03 -39.73 74.59
N GLY A 8 49.90 -40.39 74.96
CA GLY A 8 48.58 -39.72 75.10
C GLY A 8 47.41 -40.70 75.34
N ARG A 9 46.48 -40.38 76.26
CA ARG A 9 45.42 -41.29 76.76
C ARG A 9 44.01 -40.94 76.25
N SER A 10 43.30 -41.95 75.71
CA SER A 10 41.88 -42.37 76.00
C SER A 10 40.71 -41.38 75.87
N PRO A 11 39.44 -41.82 76.04
CA PRO A 11 38.72 -42.86 75.30
C PRO A 11 37.37 -42.34 74.72
N ARG A 12 36.68 -43.17 73.90
CA ARG A 12 35.20 -43.27 73.68
C ARG A 12 34.85 -43.66 72.23
N GLY A 13 34.99 -44.95 71.92
CA GLY A 13 34.21 -45.56 70.83
C GLY A 13 32.78 -45.80 71.33
N GLY A 14 31.77 -45.39 70.56
CA GLY A 14 30.36 -45.63 70.91
C GLY A 14 29.34 -44.78 70.13
N ALA A 15 29.67 -43.53 69.77
CA ALA A 15 28.71 -42.62 69.14
C ALA A 15 28.65 -42.72 67.59
N ALA A 16 29.69 -43.22 66.93
CA ALA A 16 29.82 -43.14 65.46
C ALA A 16 28.94 -44.14 64.69
N LEU A 17 28.64 -45.32 65.26
CA LEU A 17 27.91 -46.39 64.57
C LEU A 17 26.39 -46.21 64.53
N LEU A 18 25.81 -45.48 65.50
CA LEU A 18 24.36 -45.17 65.50
C LEU A 18 24.00 -44.04 64.54
N ALA A 19 24.90 -43.08 64.29
CA ALA A 19 24.64 -41.95 63.39
C ALA A 19 24.52 -42.39 61.91
N LEU A 20 25.33 -43.36 61.47
CA LEU A 20 25.31 -43.88 60.11
C LEU A 20 24.04 -44.68 59.80
N ALA A 21 23.49 -45.43 60.77
CA ALA A 21 22.24 -46.18 60.59
C ALA A 21 21.01 -45.27 60.44
N LEU A 22 20.95 -44.16 61.19
CA LEU A 22 19.85 -43.19 61.11
C LEU A 22 19.83 -42.41 59.79
N LEU A 23 20.99 -42.05 59.24
CA LEU A 23 21.08 -41.38 57.94
C LEU A 23 20.62 -42.29 56.79
N ALA A 24 20.94 -43.58 56.82
CA ALA A 24 20.47 -44.54 55.83
C ALA A 24 18.94 -44.74 55.88
N ALA A 25 18.35 -44.83 57.08
CA ALA A 25 16.91 -44.98 57.26
C ALA A 25 16.12 -43.74 56.80
N LEU A 26 16.63 -42.54 57.08
CA LEU A 26 16.01 -41.28 56.62
C LEU A 26 16.12 -41.11 55.09
N GLY A 27 17.22 -41.55 54.47
CA GLY A 27 17.35 -41.56 53.01
C GLY A 27 16.32 -42.46 52.32
N PHE A 28 16.03 -43.64 52.89
CA PHE A 28 15.07 -44.58 52.30
C PHE A 28 13.60 -44.15 52.44
N LEU A 29 13.26 -43.41 53.50
CA LEU A 29 11.93 -42.81 53.68
C LEU A 29 11.73 -41.53 52.85
N ALA A 30 12.80 -40.78 52.55
CA ALA A 30 12.74 -39.65 51.63
C ALA A 30 12.50 -40.08 50.16
N TRP A 31 13.06 -41.22 49.72
CA TRP A 31 12.91 -41.66 48.31
C TRP A 31 11.50 -42.16 47.96
N ARG A 32 10.72 -42.64 48.94
CA ARG A 32 9.33 -43.09 48.73
C ARG A 32 8.27 -41.98 48.74
N ARG A 33 8.67 -40.72 48.94
CA ARG A 33 7.82 -39.55 48.65
C ARG A 33 8.35 -38.88 47.39
N GLY A 34 7.76 -39.24 46.25
CA GLY A 34 7.96 -38.50 45.01
C GLY A 34 7.65 -37.00 45.20
N PRO A 35 8.20 -36.12 44.36
CA PRO A 35 8.03 -34.68 44.54
C PRO A 35 6.54 -34.36 44.62
N ALA A 36 6.12 -33.76 45.75
CA ALA A 36 4.81 -33.15 45.82
C ALA A 36 4.68 -32.20 44.63
N PRO A 37 3.56 -32.21 43.88
CA PRO A 37 3.40 -31.31 42.77
C PRO A 37 3.62 -29.90 43.31
N ARG A 38 4.59 -29.17 42.74
CA ARG A 38 4.72 -27.75 43.00
C ARG A 38 3.33 -27.18 42.77
N ALA A 39 2.72 -26.62 43.81
CA ALA A 39 1.50 -25.86 43.64
C ALA A 39 1.80 -24.85 42.54
N ALA A 40 1.08 -24.96 41.43
CA ALA A 40 1.21 -23.97 40.36
C ALA A 40 1.02 -22.61 41.02
N ALA A 41 1.92 -21.67 40.75
CA ALA A 41 1.66 -20.27 41.09
C ALA A 41 0.23 -19.98 40.58
N PRO A 42 -0.68 -19.48 41.43
CA PRO A 42 -2.10 -19.45 41.12
C PRO A 42 -2.24 -18.76 39.77
N SER A 43 -2.60 -19.54 38.75
CA SER A 43 -2.80 -19.02 37.42
C SER A 43 -3.89 -17.98 37.57
N LEU A 44 -3.52 -16.71 37.35
CA LEU A 44 -4.49 -15.61 37.33
C LEU A 44 -5.69 -16.11 36.51
N PRO A 45 -6.91 -16.10 37.07
CA PRO A 45 -8.07 -16.60 36.33
C PRO A 45 -8.07 -15.91 34.96
N PRO A 46 -8.26 -16.66 33.86
CA PRO A 46 -8.16 -16.07 32.53
C PRO A 46 -9.00 -14.81 32.50
N LEU A 47 -8.37 -13.67 32.24
CA LEU A 47 -9.09 -12.41 32.09
C LEU A 47 -10.22 -12.66 31.09
N ASP A 48 -11.45 -12.29 31.46
CA ASP A 48 -12.63 -12.48 30.61
C ASP A 48 -12.30 -12.07 29.18
N ALA A 49 -12.76 -12.83 28.19
CA ALA A 49 -12.44 -12.56 26.79
C ALA A 49 -12.82 -11.12 26.36
N ALA A 50 -13.77 -10.50 27.05
CA ALA A 50 -14.11 -9.08 26.92
C ALA A 50 -13.02 -8.13 27.45
N ARG A 51 -12.34 -8.45 28.57
CA ARG A 51 -11.22 -7.67 29.13
C ARG A 51 -9.92 -7.87 28.37
N LEU A 52 -9.74 -8.97 27.64
CA LEU A 52 -8.61 -9.14 26.71
C LEU A 52 -8.82 -8.34 25.41
N ARG A 53 -10.07 -8.10 25.04
CA ARG A 53 -10.50 -7.27 23.91
C ARG A 53 -10.58 -5.77 24.24
N SER A 54 -10.45 -5.37 25.51
CA SER A 54 -10.64 -3.96 25.87
C SER A 54 -9.54 -3.08 25.26
N PRO A 55 -9.89 -1.96 24.60
CA PRO A 55 -8.92 -1.02 24.06
C PRO A 55 -8.11 -0.32 25.16
N VAL A 56 -7.07 0.45 24.78
CA VAL A 56 -6.28 1.24 25.74
C VAL A 56 -7.13 2.30 26.44
N TYR A 57 -8.12 2.85 25.73
CA TYR A 57 -9.12 3.80 26.21
C TYR A 57 -10.51 3.40 25.72
N GLU A 58 -11.53 3.51 26.58
CA GLU A 58 -12.92 3.32 26.16
C GLU A 58 -13.45 4.58 25.46
N LYS A 59 -14.15 4.41 24.35
CA LYS A 59 -14.83 5.51 23.66
C LYS A 59 -15.90 6.13 24.58
N PRO A 60 -16.08 7.47 24.56
CA PRO A 60 -17.22 8.12 25.18
C PRO A 60 -18.56 7.55 24.69
N ALA A 61 -19.62 7.74 25.48
CA ALA A 61 -20.96 7.30 25.10
C ALA A 61 -21.42 7.96 23.79
N LEU A 62 -22.16 7.22 22.96
CA LEU A 62 -22.64 7.69 21.66
C LEU A 62 -23.61 8.87 21.84
N GLU A 63 -23.20 10.06 21.41
CA GLU A 63 -24.04 11.24 21.38
C GLU A 63 -25.02 11.19 20.18
N ALA A 64 -26.28 10.92 20.47
CA ALA A 64 -27.33 10.80 19.46
C ALA A 64 -27.60 12.15 18.76
N GLY A 65 -26.98 12.34 17.59
CA GLY A 65 -27.09 13.57 16.79
C GLY A 65 -25.75 14.29 16.56
N ALA A 66 -24.64 13.79 17.12
CA ALA A 66 -23.30 14.33 16.86
C ALA A 66 -22.94 14.29 15.36
N LEU A 67 -22.22 15.32 14.90
CA LEU A 67 -21.83 15.46 13.50
C LEU A 67 -20.83 14.38 13.10
N GLY A 68 -21.15 13.64 12.03
CA GLY A 68 -20.26 12.64 11.44
C GLY A 68 -20.19 11.32 12.22
N GLU A 69 -21.02 11.15 13.25
CA GLU A 69 -21.11 9.93 14.05
C GLU A 69 -21.58 8.74 13.19
N LEU A 70 -21.07 7.54 13.51
CA LEU A 70 -21.24 6.35 12.65
C LEU A 70 -20.75 6.55 11.20
N GLY A 71 -19.75 7.41 11.00
CA GLY A 71 -19.11 7.66 9.70
C GLY A 71 -20.04 8.26 8.63
N ARG A 72 -21.15 8.89 9.02
CA ARG A 72 -22.13 9.46 8.08
C ARG A 72 -21.62 10.72 7.41
N ALA A 73 -21.98 10.93 6.14
CA ALA A 73 -21.72 12.18 5.42
C ALA A 73 -22.33 13.39 6.14
N VAL A 74 -21.52 14.43 6.37
CA VAL A 74 -22.00 15.72 6.88
C VAL A 74 -21.90 16.79 5.79
N ARG A 75 -22.97 17.58 5.67
CA ARG A 75 -22.99 18.82 4.90
C ARG A 75 -23.61 19.90 5.79
N LEU A 76 -22.86 20.95 6.06
CA LEU A 76 -23.29 22.04 6.93
C LEU A 76 -23.98 23.12 6.09
N GLU A 77 -25.11 23.63 6.59
CA GLU A 77 -25.69 24.88 6.10
C GLU A 77 -24.92 26.03 6.75
N LEU A 78 -24.16 26.79 5.94
CA LEU A 78 -23.20 27.78 6.43
C LEU A 78 -23.57 29.20 6.02
N SER A 79 -23.33 30.15 6.93
CA SER A 79 -23.33 31.57 6.59
C SER A 79 -22.22 31.91 5.58
N ALA A 80 -22.35 33.04 4.88
CA ALA A 80 -21.34 33.48 3.91
C ALA A 80 -19.94 33.66 4.53
N ALA A 81 -19.85 34.01 5.82
CA ALA A 81 -18.58 34.14 6.53
C ALA A 81 -17.95 32.78 6.86
N GLU A 82 -18.77 31.81 7.29
CA GLU A 82 -18.32 30.45 7.60
C GLU A 82 -17.92 29.68 6.34
N ARG A 83 -18.68 29.84 5.25
CA ARG A 83 -18.34 29.25 3.96
C ARG A 83 -16.96 29.71 3.47
N ARG A 84 -16.60 31.00 3.64
CA ARG A 84 -15.25 31.50 3.34
C ARG A 84 -14.17 30.80 4.18
N ARG A 85 -14.44 30.56 5.48
CA ARG A 85 -13.52 29.80 6.35
C ARG A 85 -13.39 28.33 5.92
N GLN A 86 -14.49 27.70 5.50
CA GLN A 86 -14.47 26.35 4.94
C GLN A 86 -13.62 26.27 3.67
N GLU A 87 -13.88 27.15 2.70
CA GLU A 87 -13.16 27.24 1.42
C GLU A 87 -11.66 27.53 1.64
N GLU A 88 -11.31 28.38 2.61
CA GLU A 88 -9.92 28.59 3.02
C GLU A 88 -9.28 27.34 3.65
N SER A 89 -10.00 26.62 4.52
CA SER A 89 -9.48 25.39 5.15
C SER A 89 -9.14 24.33 4.11
N ILE A 90 -10.00 24.17 3.10
CA ILE A 90 -9.81 23.27 1.95
C ILE A 90 -8.64 23.75 1.08
N ARG A 91 -8.53 25.05 0.81
CA ARG A 91 -7.40 25.61 0.02
C ARG A 91 -6.06 25.36 0.70
N ARG A 92 -5.99 25.39 2.04
CA ARG A 92 -4.76 25.18 2.81
C ARG A 92 -4.37 23.69 2.93
N HIS A 93 -5.30 22.80 3.24
CA HIS A 93 -5.00 21.40 3.58
C HIS A 93 -5.44 20.37 2.54
N GLN A 94 -6.18 20.77 1.49
CA GLN A 94 -6.86 19.90 0.52
C GLN A 94 -7.90 18.95 1.13
N ILE A 95 -8.27 19.21 2.38
CA ILE A 95 -9.26 18.50 3.20
C ILE A 95 -10.15 19.56 3.87
N ASN A 96 -11.42 19.26 4.07
CA ASN A 96 -12.39 20.14 4.75
C ASN A 96 -12.16 20.12 6.28
N ILE A 97 -11.06 20.72 6.71
CA ILE A 97 -10.69 20.80 8.13
C ILE A 97 -11.74 21.58 8.94
N PHE A 98 -12.39 22.58 8.36
CA PHE A 98 -13.51 23.28 9.01
C PHE A 98 -14.67 22.34 9.41
N LEU A 99 -14.92 21.28 8.65
CA LEU A 99 -15.83 20.22 9.06
C LEU A 99 -15.18 19.25 10.05
N SER A 100 -13.94 18.83 9.80
CA SER A 100 -13.18 17.95 10.71
C SER A 100 -13.13 18.48 12.15
N ASP A 101 -12.95 19.79 12.35
CA ASP A 101 -12.86 20.43 13.67
C ASP A 101 -14.19 20.41 14.45
N ARG A 102 -15.31 20.07 13.78
CA ARG A 102 -16.66 19.91 14.38
C ARG A 102 -17.10 18.46 14.52
N ILE A 103 -16.35 17.52 13.95
CA ILE A 103 -16.59 16.08 14.09
C ILE A 103 -15.79 15.59 15.29
N SER A 104 -16.40 14.77 16.15
CA SER A 104 -15.73 14.22 17.34
C SER A 104 -14.38 13.57 17.00
N LEU A 105 -13.37 13.80 17.86
CA LEU A 105 -12.09 13.09 17.79
C LEU A 105 -12.23 11.60 18.16
N HIS A 106 -13.33 11.23 18.80
CA HIS A 106 -13.60 9.92 19.37
C HIS A 106 -14.70 9.15 18.60
N ARG A 107 -15.17 9.69 17.45
CA ARG A 107 -16.31 9.12 16.70
C ARG A 107 -16.14 7.63 16.41
N ARG A 108 -17.25 6.90 16.30
CA ARG A 108 -17.24 5.47 15.98
C ARG A 108 -17.47 5.26 14.49
N LEU A 109 -16.71 4.36 13.88
CA LEU A 109 -17.00 3.90 12.52
C LEU A 109 -18.14 2.85 12.54
N PRO A 110 -18.97 2.79 11.50
CA PRO A 110 -20.02 1.78 11.38
C PRO A 110 -19.40 0.42 11.03
N GLU A 111 -20.03 -0.67 11.49
CA GLU A 111 -19.62 -2.04 11.11
C GLU A 111 -19.81 -2.22 9.59
N ARG A 112 -18.69 -2.37 8.85
CA ARG A 112 -18.69 -2.47 7.37
C ARG A 112 -17.96 -3.68 6.79
N TRP A 113 -17.20 -4.42 7.61
CA TRP A 113 -16.51 -5.63 7.17
C TRP A 113 -17.47 -6.79 6.81
N HIS A 114 -16.93 -7.87 6.25
CA HIS A 114 -17.71 -9.08 5.97
C HIS A 114 -18.13 -9.78 7.28
N PRO A 115 -19.38 -10.24 7.48
CA PRO A 115 -19.86 -10.78 8.76
C PRO A 115 -19.01 -11.91 9.37
N LEU A 116 -18.45 -12.78 8.53
CA LEU A 116 -17.51 -13.85 8.96
C LEU A 116 -16.26 -13.33 9.72
N CYS A 117 -15.88 -12.05 9.55
CA CYS A 117 -14.78 -11.46 10.31
C CYS A 117 -15.10 -11.34 11.81
N ARG A 118 -16.38 -11.16 12.16
CA ARG A 118 -16.85 -11.12 13.55
C ARG A 118 -16.81 -12.49 14.23
N GLU A 119 -16.82 -13.57 13.45
CA GLU A 119 -16.75 -14.95 13.94
C GLU A 119 -15.31 -15.40 14.24
N LYS A 120 -14.28 -14.69 13.73
CA LYS A 120 -12.88 -14.97 14.07
C LYS A 120 -12.63 -14.82 15.58
N LYS A 121 -11.82 -15.73 16.12
CA LYS A 121 -11.41 -15.75 17.54
C LYS A 121 -9.89 -15.81 17.60
N TYR A 122 -9.30 -14.80 18.22
CA TYR A 122 -7.85 -14.64 18.35
C TYR A 122 -7.36 -15.09 19.74
N ASP A 123 -6.15 -15.65 19.80
CA ASP A 123 -5.47 -16.03 21.04
C ASP A 123 -4.56 -14.89 21.53
N TYR A 124 -5.15 -13.94 22.26
CA TYR A 124 -4.52 -12.69 22.70
C TYR A 124 -3.23 -12.88 23.52
N TYR A 125 -2.97 -14.06 24.10
CA TYR A 125 -1.74 -14.33 24.84
C TYR A 125 -0.57 -14.79 23.95
N LYS A 126 -0.85 -15.22 22.71
CA LYS A 126 0.17 -15.61 21.72
C LYS A 126 0.43 -14.54 20.67
N LEU A 127 -0.50 -13.60 20.49
CA LEU A 127 -0.33 -12.54 19.52
C LEU A 127 0.89 -11.65 19.87
N PRO A 128 1.79 -11.37 18.92
CA PRO A 128 2.91 -10.45 19.12
C PRO A 128 2.41 -9.02 19.36
N LYS A 129 3.21 -8.22 20.07
CA LYS A 129 2.87 -6.82 20.32
C LYS A 129 3.31 -5.90 19.18
N THR A 130 2.55 -4.83 18.95
CA THR A 130 2.90 -3.81 17.95
C THR A 130 3.32 -2.47 18.58
N SER A 131 4.29 -1.83 17.95
CA SER A 131 4.45 -0.37 17.99
C SER A 131 3.75 0.22 16.78
N VAL A 132 2.81 1.16 16.98
CA VAL A 132 2.16 1.89 15.88
C VAL A 132 2.98 3.14 15.58
N VAL A 133 3.42 3.33 14.33
CA VAL A 133 4.27 4.46 13.91
C VAL A 133 3.50 5.38 12.98
N ILE A 134 3.30 6.63 13.39
CA ILE A 134 2.57 7.66 12.65
C ILE A 134 3.53 8.82 12.38
N ALA A 135 3.99 8.95 11.14
CA ALA A 135 4.75 10.11 10.69
C ALA A 135 3.81 11.22 10.22
N PHE A 136 4.08 12.47 10.57
CA PHE A 136 3.26 13.62 10.17
C PHE A 136 4.10 14.84 9.79
N TYR A 137 3.58 15.63 8.85
CA TYR A 137 4.15 16.91 8.43
C TYR A 137 3.03 17.92 8.17
N ASN A 138 2.98 18.99 8.96
CA ASN A 138 1.98 20.08 8.80
C ASN A 138 0.50 19.61 8.79
N GLU A 139 0.21 18.47 9.43
CA GLU A 139 -1.14 17.90 9.52
C GLU A 139 -2.08 18.79 10.37
N ALA A 140 -3.38 18.71 10.08
CA ALA A 140 -4.36 19.44 10.87
C ALA A 140 -4.56 18.78 12.25
N TRP A 141 -4.88 19.60 13.25
CA TRP A 141 -5.04 19.17 14.64
C TRP A 141 -6.09 18.07 14.81
N SER A 142 -7.27 18.26 14.20
CA SER A 142 -8.40 17.33 14.34
C SER A 142 -8.20 15.99 13.63
N THR A 143 -7.53 15.95 12.47
CA THR A 143 -7.20 14.71 11.76
C THR A 143 -6.10 13.91 12.47
N LEU A 144 -5.03 14.59 12.90
CA LEU A 144 -3.95 13.95 13.66
C LEU A 144 -4.45 13.34 14.96
N LEU A 145 -5.18 14.11 15.79
CA LEU A 145 -5.66 13.60 17.08
C LEU A 145 -6.76 12.55 16.93
N ARG A 146 -7.65 12.66 15.92
CA ARG A 146 -8.62 11.59 15.64
C ARG A 146 -7.93 10.28 15.26
N THR A 147 -6.81 10.34 14.54
CA THR A 147 -5.99 9.15 14.26
C THR A 147 -5.44 8.54 15.55
N VAL A 148 -4.87 9.36 16.45
CA VAL A 148 -4.31 8.90 17.74
C VAL A 148 -5.38 8.26 18.61
N HIS A 149 -6.51 8.96 18.82
CA HIS A 149 -7.61 8.43 19.61
C HIS A 149 -8.21 7.18 18.97
N SER A 150 -8.42 7.17 17.66
CA SER A 150 -8.93 6.00 16.95
C SER A 150 -8.04 4.76 17.15
N VAL A 151 -6.71 4.90 17.10
CA VAL A 151 -5.78 3.79 17.42
C VAL A 151 -5.92 3.36 18.88
N LEU A 152 -5.87 4.30 19.83
CA LEU A 152 -5.97 4.02 21.27
C LEU A 152 -7.30 3.38 21.69
N GLU A 153 -8.39 3.70 20.98
CA GLU A 153 -9.76 3.30 21.28
C GLU A 153 -10.23 2.04 20.54
N THR A 154 -9.43 1.54 19.58
CA THR A 154 -9.74 0.31 18.81
C THR A 154 -8.68 -0.78 18.94
N SER A 155 -7.48 -0.45 19.43
CA SER A 155 -6.39 -1.41 19.62
C SER A 155 -6.43 -2.03 21.02
N PRO A 156 -6.53 -3.36 21.18
CA PRO A 156 -6.56 -4.02 22.49
C PRO A 156 -5.32 -3.71 23.34
N ASP A 157 -5.52 -3.42 24.63
CA ASP A 157 -4.45 -2.93 25.53
C ASP A 157 -3.32 -3.96 25.75
N ILE A 158 -3.60 -5.25 25.56
CA ILE A 158 -2.59 -6.32 25.62
C ILE A 158 -1.66 -6.36 24.39
N LEU A 159 -2.13 -5.88 23.23
CA LEU A 159 -1.43 -5.98 21.93
C LEU A 159 -0.69 -4.71 21.53
N LEU A 160 -1.22 -3.54 21.89
CA LEU A 160 -0.57 -2.26 21.61
C LEU A 160 0.52 -1.98 22.65
N GLU A 161 1.79 -1.98 22.27
CA GLU A 161 2.90 -1.60 23.17
C GLU A 161 3.00 -0.07 23.29
N GLU A 162 3.03 0.63 22.15
CA GLU A 162 3.17 2.10 22.08
C GLU A 162 2.68 2.67 20.74
N VAL A 163 2.26 3.94 20.76
CA VAL A 163 1.98 4.79 19.59
C VAL A 163 3.08 5.83 19.49
N ILE A 164 3.85 5.80 18.41
CA ILE A 164 5.00 6.66 18.15
C ILE A 164 4.61 7.69 17.09
N LEU A 165 4.47 8.94 17.52
CA LEU A 165 4.28 10.09 16.66
C LEU A 165 5.64 10.64 16.25
N VAL A 166 5.86 10.82 14.95
CA VAL A 166 7.11 11.40 14.39
C VAL A 166 6.79 12.67 13.62
N ASP A 167 7.14 13.81 14.21
CA ASP A 167 7.08 15.12 13.57
C ASP A 167 8.24 15.28 12.57
N ASP A 168 7.93 15.25 11.28
CA ASP A 168 8.87 15.49 10.16
C ASP A 168 9.14 17.00 9.98
N TYR A 169 9.52 17.68 11.07
CA TYR A 169 9.88 19.10 11.09
C TYR A 169 8.73 20.04 10.63
N SER A 170 7.56 19.90 11.26
CA SER A 170 6.40 20.74 10.97
C SER A 170 6.59 22.21 11.39
N ASP A 171 6.09 23.13 10.58
CA ASP A 171 6.18 24.57 10.83
C ASP A 171 5.04 25.12 11.71
N LYS A 172 3.91 24.40 11.77
CA LYS A 172 2.65 24.85 12.39
C LYS A 172 2.76 24.92 13.91
N GLU A 173 2.32 26.03 14.48
CA GLU A 173 2.37 26.31 15.92
C GLU A 173 1.60 25.28 16.77
N HIS A 174 0.42 24.85 16.30
CA HIS A 174 -0.40 23.83 16.99
C HIS A 174 0.27 22.46 17.10
N LEU A 175 1.30 22.17 16.31
CA LEU A 175 2.06 20.91 16.36
C LEU A 175 3.26 20.97 17.31
N LYS A 176 3.55 22.13 17.92
CA LYS A 176 4.69 22.34 18.84
C LYS A 176 4.28 22.02 20.28
N GLU A 177 4.45 22.96 21.19
CA GLU A 177 4.17 22.82 22.63
C GLU A 177 2.72 22.39 22.92
N THR A 178 1.74 22.87 22.15
CA THR A 178 0.33 22.48 22.28
C THR A 178 0.13 20.97 22.07
N LEU A 179 0.84 20.37 21.12
CA LEU A 179 0.77 18.93 20.87
C LEU A 179 1.49 18.15 21.97
N GLU A 180 2.67 18.59 22.41
CA GLU A 180 3.42 17.98 23.52
C GLU A 180 2.58 17.92 24.80
N ASN A 181 1.99 19.05 25.21
CA ASN A 181 1.14 19.14 26.39
C ASN A 181 -0.11 18.27 26.27
N TYR A 182 -0.65 18.07 25.06
CA TYR A 182 -1.80 17.19 24.85
C TYR A 182 -1.39 15.70 24.96
N VAL A 183 -0.36 15.27 24.24
CA VAL A 183 0.04 13.85 24.19
C VAL A 183 0.72 13.36 25.47
N ALA A 184 1.30 14.27 26.28
CA ALA A 184 1.85 13.94 27.59
C ALA A 184 0.81 13.34 28.56
N ASN A 185 -0.48 13.62 28.35
CA ASN A 185 -1.58 13.05 29.15
C ASN A 185 -2.08 11.68 28.63
N LEU A 186 -1.55 11.17 27.51
CA LEU A 186 -2.00 9.94 26.87
C LEU A 186 -1.07 8.76 27.17
N ARG A 187 -1.64 7.71 27.76
CA ARG A 187 -0.97 6.43 28.03
C ARG A 187 -0.52 5.81 26.70
N LYS A 188 0.71 5.26 26.69
CA LYS A 188 1.36 4.60 25.54
C LYS A 188 1.65 5.51 24.34
N VAL A 189 1.46 6.83 24.41
CA VAL A 189 1.85 7.74 23.32
C VAL A 189 3.26 8.29 23.56
N ARG A 190 4.07 8.36 22.51
CA ARG A 190 5.41 8.98 22.50
C ARG A 190 5.50 9.91 21.30
N LEU A 191 6.01 11.13 21.49
CA LEU A 191 6.30 12.08 20.42
C LEU A 191 7.80 12.20 20.21
N ILE A 192 8.22 12.21 18.95
CA ILE A 192 9.58 12.46 18.48
C ILE A 192 9.52 13.61 17.48
N ARG A 193 10.55 14.45 17.47
CA ARG A 193 10.74 15.46 16.43
C ARG A 193 12.02 15.21 15.66
N ALA A 194 11.96 15.33 14.34
CA ALA A 194 13.14 15.41 13.50
C ALA A 194 13.82 16.79 13.66
N ASN A 195 15.15 16.83 13.56
CA ASN A 195 15.92 18.08 13.69
C ASN A 195 15.97 18.91 12.39
N LYS A 196 15.49 18.34 11.28
CA LYS A 196 15.41 18.92 9.94
C LYS A 196 14.29 18.21 9.19
N ARG A 197 13.87 18.75 8.04
CA ARG A 197 12.92 18.06 7.17
C ARG A 197 13.56 16.79 6.58
N GLU A 198 13.04 15.64 6.96
CA GLU A 198 13.56 14.33 6.55
C GLU A 198 12.74 13.71 5.40
N GLY A 199 11.43 13.91 5.38
CA GLY A 199 10.51 13.23 4.47
C GLY A 199 10.00 11.91 5.05
N LEU A 200 8.89 11.40 4.49
CA LEU A 200 8.11 10.33 5.12
C LEU A 200 8.93 9.06 5.38
N VAL A 201 9.85 8.71 4.47
CA VAL A 201 10.66 7.50 4.56
C VAL A 201 11.56 7.56 5.78
N ARG A 202 12.38 8.61 5.88
CA ARG A 202 13.32 8.79 7.00
C ARG A 202 12.59 9.08 8.32
N ALA A 203 11.44 9.76 8.31
CA ALA A 203 10.58 9.90 9.49
C ALA A 203 10.02 8.54 9.99
N ARG A 204 9.53 7.67 9.09
CA ARG A 204 9.11 6.30 9.45
C ARG A 204 10.28 5.48 10.00
N LEU A 205 11.49 5.62 9.45
CA LEU A 205 12.70 4.95 9.96
C LEU A 205 13.10 5.44 11.36
N LEU A 206 12.99 6.74 11.66
CA LEU A 206 13.20 7.25 13.03
C LEU A 206 12.24 6.58 14.02
N GLY A 207 10.95 6.50 13.69
CA GLY A 207 9.96 5.79 14.50
C GLY A 207 10.22 4.29 14.64
N ALA A 208 10.61 3.62 13.55
CA ALA A 208 10.95 2.19 13.57
C ALA A 208 12.19 1.87 14.44
N SER A 209 13.20 2.73 14.41
CA SER A 209 14.46 2.51 15.15
C SER A 209 14.24 2.43 16.67
N ILE A 210 13.41 3.31 17.22
CA ILE A 210 13.13 3.44 18.66
C ILE A 210 11.94 2.60 19.17
N ALA A 211 11.23 1.93 18.25
CA ALA A 211 10.08 1.08 18.55
C ALA A 211 10.48 -0.16 19.36
N LYS A 212 9.64 -0.52 20.33
CA LYS A 212 9.86 -1.62 21.28
C LYS A 212 9.02 -2.87 21.00
N GLY A 213 7.94 -2.74 20.23
CA GLY A 213 7.09 -3.87 19.82
C GLY A 213 7.81 -4.82 18.87
N ASP A 214 7.37 -6.08 18.87
CA ASP A 214 7.84 -7.11 17.95
C ASP A 214 7.44 -6.81 16.50
N ILE A 215 6.28 -6.16 16.33
CA ILE A 215 5.72 -5.72 15.05
C ILE A 215 5.74 -4.19 14.95
N LEU A 216 6.05 -3.70 13.75
CA LEU A 216 5.87 -2.31 13.36
C LEU A 216 4.56 -2.21 12.55
N THR A 217 3.63 -1.38 13.00
CA THR A 217 2.41 -1.06 12.25
C THR A 217 2.46 0.41 11.86
N PHE A 218 2.67 0.69 10.57
CA PHE A 218 2.67 2.05 10.06
C PHE A 218 1.25 2.48 9.72
N LEU A 219 0.92 3.73 10.07
CA LEU A 219 -0.31 4.42 9.66
C LEU A 219 0.03 5.87 9.27
N ASP A 220 -0.76 6.45 8.38
CA ASP A 220 -0.71 7.89 8.09
C ASP A 220 -1.56 8.69 9.10
N CYS A 221 -1.30 9.98 9.21
CA CYS A 221 -1.82 10.87 10.26
C CYS A 221 -3.24 11.43 10.02
N HIS A 222 -3.98 10.83 9.09
CA HIS A 222 -5.37 11.16 8.76
C HIS A 222 -6.15 9.87 8.48
N CYS A 223 -6.12 8.96 9.45
CA CYS A 223 -6.73 7.64 9.40
C CYS A 223 -7.74 7.43 10.54
N GLU A 224 -8.73 6.57 10.32
CA GLU A 224 -9.67 6.13 11.34
C GLU A 224 -9.82 4.61 11.24
N CYS A 225 -9.52 3.91 12.32
CA CYS A 225 -9.50 2.46 12.41
C CYS A 225 -10.90 1.90 12.64
N HIS A 226 -11.24 0.81 11.94
CA HIS A 226 -12.44 0.03 12.24
C HIS A 226 -12.24 -0.77 13.54
N GLU A 227 -13.34 -1.14 14.21
CA GLU A 227 -13.29 -2.10 15.33
C GLU A 227 -12.60 -3.40 14.90
N GLY A 228 -11.72 -3.97 15.73
CA GLY A 228 -11.03 -5.24 15.43
C GLY A 228 -10.07 -5.23 14.24
N TRP A 229 -9.58 -4.06 13.82
CA TRP A 229 -8.66 -3.94 12.68
C TRP A 229 -7.28 -4.56 12.93
N LEU A 230 -6.82 -4.64 14.18
CA LEU A 230 -5.42 -4.91 14.51
C LEU A 230 -5.13 -6.42 14.63
N GLU A 231 -6.00 -7.16 15.33
CA GLU A 231 -5.80 -8.59 15.56
C GLU A 231 -5.59 -9.44 14.30
N PRO A 232 -6.30 -9.22 13.16
CA PRO A 232 -6.05 -9.98 11.94
C PRO A 232 -4.67 -9.75 11.32
N LEU A 233 -4.08 -8.56 11.53
CA LEU A 233 -2.72 -8.25 11.05
C LEU A 233 -1.68 -8.98 11.90
N LEU A 234 -1.84 -8.93 13.23
CA LEU A 234 -0.92 -9.55 14.19
C LEU A 234 -1.03 -11.08 14.18
N GLU A 235 -2.23 -11.65 13.99
CA GLU A 235 -2.46 -13.08 13.78
C GLU A 235 -1.63 -13.57 12.59
N ARG A 236 -1.75 -12.88 11.44
CA ARG A 236 -1.09 -13.32 10.21
C ARG A 236 0.44 -13.27 10.29
N ILE A 237 1.00 -12.23 10.90
CA ILE A 237 2.46 -12.12 11.09
C ILE A 237 2.96 -13.10 12.16
N GLY A 238 2.12 -13.48 13.12
CA GLY A 238 2.39 -14.56 14.07
C GLY A 238 2.40 -15.97 13.44
N GLU A 239 1.66 -16.17 12.35
CA GLU A 239 1.74 -17.40 11.52
C GLU A 239 2.97 -17.39 10.60
N GLU A 240 3.29 -16.24 9.99
CA GLU A 240 4.29 -16.10 8.93
C GLU A 240 5.08 -14.79 9.12
N GLU A 241 6.27 -14.86 9.73
CA GLU A 241 7.07 -13.67 10.07
C GLU A 241 7.51 -12.88 8.81
N THR A 242 7.58 -13.55 7.66
CA THR A 242 7.96 -12.94 6.36
C THR A 242 6.81 -12.24 5.64
N ALA A 243 5.59 -12.29 6.18
CA ALA A 243 4.42 -11.62 5.62
C ALA A 243 4.40 -10.13 6.00
N VAL A 244 4.24 -9.27 5.00
CA VAL A 244 3.89 -7.86 5.17
C VAL A 244 2.40 -7.72 4.92
N VAL A 245 1.66 -7.26 5.93
CA VAL A 245 0.19 -7.34 5.93
C VAL A 245 -0.43 -5.95 5.99
N CYS A 246 -1.19 -5.60 4.96
CA CYS A 246 -1.93 -4.35 4.84
C CYS A 246 -3.40 -4.52 5.30
N PRO A 247 -4.00 -3.49 5.92
CA PRO A 247 -5.46 -3.40 6.00
C PRO A 247 -6.06 -3.14 4.62
N VAL A 248 -7.36 -3.39 4.48
CA VAL A 248 -8.19 -2.75 3.46
C VAL A 248 -8.23 -1.26 3.77
N ILE A 249 -7.79 -0.45 2.80
CA ILE A 249 -7.79 1.02 2.92
C ILE A 249 -9.12 1.54 2.37
N ASP A 250 -10.01 1.91 3.28
CA ASP A 250 -11.31 2.48 2.92
C ASP A 250 -11.20 3.99 2.70
N VAL A 251 -12.04 4.55 1.83
CA VAL A 251 -12.07 6.00 1.59
C VAL A 251 -12.85 6.68 2.71
N ILE A 252 -12.23 7.68 3.34
CA ILE A 252 -12.95 8.75 4.04
C ILE A 252 -12.98 9.95 3.11
N ASP A 253 -14.18 10.45 2.78
CA ASP A 253 -14.31 11.60 1.87
C ASP A 253 -13.75 12.88 2.50
N TRP A 254 -12.82 13.54 1.81
CA TRP A 254 -12.15 14.75 2.31
C TRP A 254 -13.07 15.95 2.51
N ASN A 255 -14.29 15.94 1.95
CA ASN A 255 -15.22 17.06 1.99
C ASN A 255 -16.39 16.84 2.96
N THR A 256 -16.94 15.62 3.04
CA THR A 256 -18.08 15.25 3.90
C THR A 256 -17.71 14.41 5.11
N PHE A 257 -16.47 13.89 5.17
CA PHE A 257 -16.00 12.93 6.18
C PHE A 257 -16.84 11.65 6.28
N GLU A 258 -17.53 11.28 5.19
CA GLU A 258 -18.22 10.00 5.05
C GLU A 258 -17.22 8.84 4.97
N TYR A 259 -17.48 7.76 5.71
CA TYR A 259 -16.69 6.53 5.65
C TYR A 259 -17.32 5.54 4.66
N LEU A 260 -16.58 5.26 3.58
CA LEU A 260 -17.03 4.47 2.44
C LEU A 260 -16.58 3.00 2.49
N GLY A 261 -16.28 2.48 3.68
CA GLY A 261 -15.94 1.06 3.85
C GLY A 261 -17.09 0.12 3.48
N ASN A 262 -16.77 -1.06 2.95
CA ASN A 262 -17.77 -2.01 2.45
C ASN A 262 -17.34 -3.48 2.63
N ALA A 263 -18.33 -4.38 2.72
CA ALA A 263 -18.15 -5.82 2.94
C ALA A 263 -17.85 -6.61 1.64
N GLY A 264 -17.53 -5.92 0.55
CA GLY A 264 -17.18 -6.52 -0.73
C GLY A 264 -15.80 -7.18 -0.71
N GLU A 265 -15.40 -7.75 -1.84
CA GLU A 265 -13.99 -8.12 -2.02
C GLU A 265 -13.18 -6.83 -2.25
N PRO A 266 -12.10 -6.58 -1.47
CA PRO A 266 -11.32 -5.37 -1.63
C PRO A 266 -10.54 -5.35 -2.95
N GLN A 267 -10.18 -4.15 -3.38
CA GLN A 267 -9.21 -3.96 -4.45
C GLN A 267 -7.79 -4.25 -3.93
N ILE A 268 -6.94 -4.75 -4.80
CA ILE A 268 -5.53 -5.01 -4.52
C ILE A 268 -4.63 -4.03 -5.29
N GLY A 269 -3.40 -3.87 -4.80
CA GLY A 269 -2.43 -2.94 -5.34
C GLY A 269 -1.64 -3.50 -6.52
N GLY A 270 -1.57 -2.73 -7.60
CA GLY A 270 -0.70 -2.95 -8.74
C GLY A 270 0.04 -1.66 -9.12
N PHE A 271 0.60 -1.64 -10.33
CA PHE A 271 1.25 -0.47 -10.90
C PHE A 271 1.09 -0.47 -12.42
N ASP A 272 1.21 0.70 -13.03
CA ASP A 272 1.35 0.82 -14.49
C ASP A 272 2.82 1.04 -14.91
N TRP A 273 3.09 0.92 -16.21
CA TRP A 273 4.44 1.15 -16.77
C TRP A 273 4.90 2.62 -16.74
N ARG A 274 4.23 3.51 -16.00
CA ARG A 274 4.74 4.83 -15.60
C ARG A 274 5.28 4.81 -14.15
N LEU A 275 5.32 3.65 -13.50
CA LEU A 275 5.59 3.45 -12.07
C LEU A 275 4.66 4.30 -11.19
N VAL A 276 3.38 4.35 -11.56
CA VAL A 276 2.31 4.89 -10.72
C VAL A 276 1.51 3.72 -10.15
N PHE A 277 1.25 3.79 -8.84
CA PHE A 277 0.40 2.81 -8.15
C PHE A 277 -1.04 2.83 -8.69
N THR A 278 -1.63 1.65 -8.89
CA THR A 278 -3.00 1.50 -9.40
C THR A 278 -3.76 0.41 -8.64
N TRP A 279 -5.01 0.69 -8.27
CA TRP A 279 -5.90 -0.32 -7.74
C TRP A 279 -6.46 -1.20 -8.86
N HIS A 280 -6.55 -2.51 -8.60
CA HIS A 280 -7.22 -3.46 -9.50
C HIS A 280 -8.04 -4.49 -8.71
N VAL A 281 -8.93 -5.20 -9.40
CA VAL A 281 -9.73 -6.27 -8.79
C VAL A 281 -8.86 -7.50 -8.54
N THR A 282 -9.18 -8.27 -7.50
CA THR A 282 -8.52 -9.55 -7.22
C THR A 282 -8.71 -10.51 -8.40
N PRO A 283 -7.63 -11.07 -8.99
CA PRO A 283 -7.74 -11.94 -10.15
C PRO A 283 -8.28 -13.33 -9.77
N GLU A 284 -8.90 -14.03 -10.74
CA GLU A 284 -9.49 -15.35 -10.53
C GLU A 284 -8.51 -16.37 -9.92
N ARG A 285 -7.21 -16.30 -10.25
CA ARG A 285 -6.20 -17.23 -9.67
C ARG A 285 -6.11 -17.10 -8.15
N GLU A 286 -6.22 -15.88 -7.64
CA GLU A 286 -6.06 -15.57 -6.22
C GLU A 286 -7.37 -15.77 -5.47
N GLN A 287 -8.51 -15.49 -6.11
CA GLN A 287 -9.83 -15.91 -5.61
C GLN A 287 -9.91 -17.43 -5.43
N LYS A 288 -9.44 -18.23 -6.42
CA LYS A 288 -9.43 -19.70 -6.37
C LYS A 288 -8.44 -20.29 -5.36
N ARG A 289 -7.39 -19.55 -4.98
CA ARG A 289 -6.42 -19.95 -3.95
C ARG A 289 -7.01 -19.91 -2.54
N ARG A 290 -7.96 -19.00 -2.30
CA ARG A 290 -8.56 -18.73 -0.98
C ARG A 290 -9.68 -19.71 -0.68
N LYS A 291 -9.79 -20.14 0.57
CA LYS A 291 -10.84 -21.03 1.08
C LYS A 291 -12.04 -20.23 1.60
N SER A 292 -11.78 -19.05 2.18
CA SER A 292 -12.77 -18.13 2.72
C SER A 292 -12.58 -16.71 2.17
N LYS A 293 -13.67 -15.93 2.15
CA LYS A 293 -13.63 -14.49 1.90
C LYS A 293 -12.88 -13.69 2.99
N THR A 294 -12.63 -14.31 4.14
CA THR A 294 -11.85 -13.73 5.25
C THR A 294 -10.35 -14.06 5.16
N ASP A 295 -9.94 -14.92 4.24
CA ASP A 295 -8.53 -15.24 4.02
C ASP A 295 -7.79 -14.04 3.40
N VAL A 296 -6.53 -13.89 3.76
CA VAL A 296 -5.59 -12.92 3.15
C VAL A 296 -5.52 -13.05 1.63
N ILE A 297 -5.37 -11.90 0.97
CA ILE A 297 -5.25 -11.77 -0.49
C ILE A 297 -3.84 -11.31 -0.80
N ARG A 298 -3.10 -12.04 -1.65
CA ARG A 298 -1.78 -11.62 -2.12
C ARG A 298 -1.90 -10.42 -3.05
N SER A 299 -1.12 -9.37 -2.78
CA SER A 299 -1.15 -8.11 -3.53
C SER A 299 0.22 -7.87 -4.20
N PRO A 300 0.28 -7.65 -5.52
CA PRO A 300 1.53 -7.33 -6.23
C PRO A 300 2.26 -6.13 -5.63
N THR A 301 1.52 -5.09 -5.23
CA THR A 301 2.05 -3.89 -4.57
C THR A 301 1.17 -3.41 -3.42
N MET A 302 1.69 -2.51 -2.58
CA MET A 302 0.95 -1.78 -1.55
C MET A 302 0.67 -0.34 -2.00
N ALA A 303 -0.45 0.23 -1.54
CA ALA A 303 -0.71 1.67 -1.71
C ALA A 303 0.35 2.54 -1.02
N GLY A 304 0.97 2.00 0.03
CA GLY A 304 1.92 2.71 0.89
C GLY A 304 1.22 3.24 2.16
N GLY A 305 2.00 3.40 3.22
CA GLY A 305 1.59 4.08 4.46
C GLY A 305 0.83 3.27 5.49
N LEU A 306 -0.01 2.32 5.08
CA LEU A 306 -0.77 1.46 6.00
C LEU A 306 -0.33 -0.01 5.84
N PHE A 307 0.48 -0.52 6.78
CA PHE A 307 0.90 -1.93 6.83
C PHE A 307 1.52 -2.32 8.17
N ALA A 308 1.45 -3.61 8.50
CA ALA A 308 2.15 -4.24 9.61
C ALA A 308 3.26 -5.18 9.10
N VAL A 309 4.37 -5.27 9.84
CA VAL A 309 5.53 -6.14 9.54
C VAL A 309 6.31 -6.48 10.81
N SER A 310 6.90 -7.68 10.91
CA SER A 310 7.87 -7.98 11.99
C SER A 310 9.02 -6.98 11.95
N LYS A 311 9.38 -6.40 13.10
CA LYS A 311 10.52 -5.46 13.20
C LYS A 311 11.81 -6.12 12.70
N LYS A 312 12.06 -7.37 13.11
CA LYS A 312 13.26 -8.13 12.70
C LYS A 312 13.27 -8.38 11.19
N TYR A 313 12.11 -8.69 10.60
CA TYR A 313 12.01 -8.91 9.17
C TYR A 313 12.16 -7.62 8.35
N PHE A 314 11.61 -6.51 8.85
CA PHE A 314 11.80 -5.18 8.27
C PHE A 314 13.28 -4.78 8.26
N ASP A 315 13.99 -4.98 9.36
CA ASP A 315 15.44 -4.71 9.44
C ASP A 315 16.26 -5.68 8.58
N TYR A 316 15.88 -6.97 8.52
CA TYR A 316 16.49 -7.98 7.64
C TYR A 316 16.38 -7.61 6.15
N LEU A 317 15.20 -7.14 5.71
CA LEU A 317 14.98 -6.64 4.35
C LEU A 317 15.70 -5.30 4.07
N GLY A 318 16.43 -4.71 5.02
CA GLY A 318 17.06 -3.40 4.86
C GLY A 318 16.05 -2.25 4.82
N SER A 319 15.03 -2.33 5.67
CA SER A 319 14.08 -1.27 6.06
C SER A 319 13.48 -0.52 4.87
N TYR A 320 13.92 0.72 4.59
CA TYR A 320 13.63 1.48 3.38
C TYR A 320 14.92 2.03 2.77
N ASP A 321 14.87 2.39 1.49
CA ASP A 321 15.93 3.16 0.83
C ASP A 321 15.99 4.60 1.38
N THR A 322 17.00 4.89 2.20
CA THR A 322 17.23 6.20 2.83
C THR A 322 17.51 7.31 1.82
N GLY A 323 17.90 6.97 0.59
CA GLY A 323 18.10 7.91 -0.51
C GLY A 323 16.81 8.45 -1.13
N MET A 324 15.64 7.90 -0.79
CA MET A 324 14.35 8.45 -1.22
C MET A 324 13.98 9.71 -0.45
N GLU A 325 13.47 10.72 -1.16
CA GLU A 325 13.17 12.04 -0.59
C GLU A 325 11.68 12.37 -0.60
N VAL A 326 11.22 13.01 0.47
CA VAL A 326 9.87 13.58 0.65
C VAL A 326 8.73 12.55 0.56
N TRP A 327 8.34 12.11 -0.63
CA TRP A 327 7.18 11.25 -0.90
C TRP A 327 7.26 10.57 -2.29
N GLY A 328 6.79 9.33 -2.37
CA GLY A 328 6.49 8.61 -3.61
C GLY A 328 7.59 7.63 -4.02
N GLY A 329 7.20 6.52 -4.63
CA GLY A 329 8.10 5.46 -5.12
C GLY A 329 8.50 4.43 -4.06
N GLU A 330 8.45 4.77 -2.77
CA GLU A 330 8.88 3.88 -1.68
C GLU A 330 7.96 2.67 -1.51
N ASN A 331 6.67 2.85 -1.82
CA ASN A 331 5.68 1.79 -1.77
C ASN A 331 5.93 0.73 -2.86
N LEU A 332 6.38 1.14 -4.06
CA LEU A 332 6.73 0.24 -5.15
C LEU A 332 8.09 -0.44 -4.90
N GLU A 333 9.13 0.31 -4.48
CA GLU A 333 10.44 -0.26 -4.12
C GLU A 333 10.30 -1.35 -3.06
N PHE A 334 9.54 -1.08 -2.01
CA PHE A 334 9.36 -2.05 -0.94
C PHE A 334 8.52 -3.24 -1.38
N SER A 335 7.48 -3.03 -2.21
CA SER A 335 6.68 -4.13 -2.78
C SER A 335 7.53 -5.09 -3.61
N PHE A 336 8.35 -4.57 -4.53
CA PHE A 336 9.24 -5.36 -5.38
C PHE A 336 10.26 -6.12 -4.53
N ARG A 337 10.89 -5.44 -3.55
CA ARG A 337 11.83 -6.03 -2.61
C ARG A 337 11.23 -7.16 -1.76
N ILE A 338 10.05 -6.97 -1.16
CA ILE A 338 9.37 -8.00 -0.35
C ILE A 338 9.24 -9.30 -1.16
N TRP A 339 8.66 -9.20 -2.36
CA TRP A 339 8.40 -10.35 -3.21
C TRP A 339 9.68 -10.99 -3.77
N GLN A 340 10.57 -10.19 -4.36
CA GLN A 340 11.80 -10.71 -4.98
C GLN A 340 12.74 -11.33 -3.94
N CYS A 341 12.78 -10.81 -2.71
CA CYS A 341 13.63 -11.32 -1.63
C CYS A 341 12.96 -12.41 -0.76
N GLY A 342 11.79 -12.92 -1.18
CA GLY A 342 11.22 -14.18 -0.67
C GLY A 342 10.10 -14.07 0.37
N GLY A 343 9.62 -12.86 0.70
CA GLY A 343 8.45 -12.66 1.55
C GLY A 343 7.13 -12.68 0.77
N SER A 344 6.04 -12.37 1.47
CA SER A 344 4.74 -12.10 0.85
C SER A 344 4.21 -10.72 1.22
N LEU A 345 3.45 -10.11 0.30
CA LEU A 345 2.69 -8.90 0.54
C LEU A 345 1.19 -9.22 0.42
N GLU A 346 0.45 -8.95 1.48
CA GLU A 346 -0.90 -9.47 1.69
C GLU A 346 -1.84 -8.37 2.18
N ILE A 347 -3.08 -8.36 1.70
CA ILE A 347 -4.17 -7.52 2.23
C ILE A 347 -5.08 -8.43 3.05
N HIS A 348 -5.38 -8.08 4.30
CA HIS A 348 -6.25 -8.86 5.18
C HIS A 348 -7.70 -8.30 5.17
N PRO A 349 -8.70 -9.00 4.59
CA PRO A 349 -10.07 -8.46 4.42
C PRO A 349 -10.85 -8.14 5.71
N CYS A 350 -10.44 -8.71 6.85
CA CYS A 350 -11.02 -8.34 8.16
C CYS A 350 -10.32 -7.16 8.85
N SER A 351 -9.25 -6.62 8.30
CA SER A 351 -8.61 -5.41 8.82
C SER A 351 -9.02 -4.24 7.92
N HIS A 352 -9.72 -3.26 8.49
CA HIS A 352 -10.23 -2.09 7.77
C HIS A 352 -9.74 -0.82 8.45
N VAL A 353 -9.15 0.08 7.66
CA VAL A 353 -8.74 1.41 8.12
C VAL A 353 -9.17 2.43 7.08
N GLY A 354 -10.02 3.37 7.50
CA GLY A 354 -10.40 4.51 6.69
C GLY A 354 -9.25 5.51 6.59
N HIS A 355 -9.02 6.05 5.40
CA HIS A 355 -7.98 7.03 5.10
C HIS A 355 -8.59 8.24 4.38
N VAL A 356 -8.28 9.45 4.84
CA VAL A 356 -8.76 10.69 4.20
C VAL A 356 -7.94 10.99 2.94
N PHE A 357 -8.45 10.59 1.77
CA PHE A 357 -7.79 10.87 0.50
C PHE A 357 -7.96 12.37 0.14
N PRO A 358 -6.88 13.18 0.15
CA PRO A 358 -7.01 14.63 -0.06
C PRO A 358 -7.40 14.96 -1.51
N LYS A 359 -8.07 16.10 -1.71
CA LYS A 359 -8.53 16.56 -3.04
C LYS A 359 -7.42 16.60 -4.10
N GLN A 360 -6.21 16.96 -3.68
CA GLN A 360 -4.98 17.00 -4.46
C GLN A 360 -3.79 16.91 -3.49
N ALA A 361 -2.56 16.82 -4.00
CA ALA A 361 -1.37 16.78 -3.15
C ALA A 361 -1.30 18.02 -2.21
N PRO A 362 -1.26 17.86 -0.87
CA PRO A 362 -1.26 18.98 0.07
C PRO A 362 0.10 19.68 0.21
N TYR A 363 1.15 19.10 -0.38
CA TYR A 363 2.51 19.66 -0.44
C TYR A 363 3.18 19.26 -1.76
N SER A 364 4.29 19.91 -2.11
CA SER A 364 5.05 19.61 -3.33
C SER A 364 5.60 18.18 -3.31
N ARG A 365 5.30 17.40 -4.35
CA ARG A 365 5.72 16.00 -4.54
C ARG A 365 6.73 15.85 -5.69
N SER A 366 7.63 16.83 -5.85
CA SER A 366 8.59 16.88 -6.96
C SER A 366 9.56 15.69 -7.02
N LYS A 367 9.84 15.03 -5.89
CA LYS A 367 10.84 13.95 -5.78
C LYS A 367 10.33 12.55 -6.13
N ALA A 368 9.02 12.38 -6.37
CA ALA A 368 8.44 11.09 -6.74
C ALA A 368 9.09 10.49 -8.01
N LEU A 369 9.51 11.32 -8.97
CA LEU A 369 10.19 10.87 -10.18
C LEU A 369 11.56 10.24 -9.86
N ALA A 370 12.41 10.96 -9.12
CA ALA A 370 13.74 10.48 -8.72
C ALA A 370 13.65 9.19 -7.89
N ASN A 371 12.70 9.12 -6.95
CA ASN A 371 12.48 7.94 -6.13
C ASN A 371 12.03 6.72 -6.97
N SER A 372 11.11 6.90 -7.92
CA SER A 372 10.71 5.82 -8.83
C SER A 372 11.86 5.36 -9.75
N VAL A 373 12.76 6.27 -10.14
CA VAL A 373 13.99 5.91 -10.86
C VAL A 373 14.93 5.07 -9.99
N ARG A 374 15.11 5.40 -8.69
CA ARG A 374 15.87 4.56 -7.74
C ARG A 374 15.27 3.15 -7.63
N ALA A 375 13.94 3.05 -7.55
CA ALA A 375 13.25 1.76 -7.53
C ALA A 375 13.51 0.94 -8.82
N ALA A 376 13.41 1.59 -9.99
CA ALA A 376 13.64 0.97 -11.29
C ALA A 376 15.09 0.47 -11.45
N GLU A 377 16.08 1.28 -11.10
CA GLU A 377 17.52 0.98 -11.22
C GLU A 377 18.03 -0.12 -10.27
N VAL A 378 17.24 -0.48 -9.25
CA VAL A 378 17.60 -1.55 -8.29
C VAL A 378 16.81 -2.83 -8.54
N TRP A 379 15.52 -2.75 -8.89
CA TRP A 379 14.61 -3.90 -8.83
C TRP A 379 14.06 -4.38 -10.17
N MET A 380 14.03 -3.55 -11.22
CA MET A 380 13.30 -3.84 -12.47
C MET A 380 14.12 -4.49 -13.59
N ASP A 381 15.43 -4.68 -13.41
CA ASP A 381 16.31 -5.32 -14.41
C ASP A 381 16.18 -4.66 -15.80
N GLU A 382 16.01 -5.44 -16.88
CA GLU A 382 15.79 -4.92 -18.24
C GLU A 382 14.44 -4.19 -18.42
N TYR A 383 13.44 -4.49 -17.59
CA TYR A 383 12.09 -3.93 -17.71
C TYR A 383 12.01 -2.44 -17.34
N LYS A 384 13.07 -1.86 -16.75
CA LYS A 384 13.18 -0.41 -16.52
C LYS A 384 13.15 0.39 -17.82
N GLU A 385 13.58 -0.17 -18.95
CA GLU A 385 13.51 0.51 -20.25
C GLU A 385 12.06 0.79 -20.66
N LEU A 386 11.13 -0.14 -20.37
CA LEU A 386 9.69 0.05 -20.61
C LEU A 386 9.13 1.26 -19.85
N TYR A 387 9.63 1.51 -18.64
CA TYR A 387 9.32 2.71 -17.87
C TYR A 387 9.93 3.97 -18.51
N TYR A 388 11.22 3.92 -18.87
CA TYR A 388 11.89 5.05 -19.52
C TYR A 388 11.34 5.42 -20.91
N HIS A 389 10.76 4.48 -21.65
CA HIS A 389 10.09 4.75 -22.92
C HIS A 389 8.78 5.54 -22.71
N ARG A 390 8.06 5.26 -21.62
CA ARG A 390 6.76 5.89 -21.31
C ARG A 390 6.90 7.20 -20.56
N ASN A 391 8.01 7.38 -19.84
CA ASN A 391 8.38 8.62 -19.18
C ASN A 391 9.84 9.01 -19.51
N PRO A 392 10.10 9.64 -20.67
CA PRO A 392 11.46 10.01 -21.09
C PRO A 392 12.21 10.90 -20.11
N ASN A 393 11.49 11.75 -19.36
CA ASN A 393 12.06 12.64 -18.35
C ASN A 393 12.77 11.86 -17.23
N ALA A 394 12.33 10.63 -16.93
CA ALA A 394 12.95 9.77 -15.93
C ALA A 394 14.41 9.39 -16.27
N ARG A 395 14.84 9.46 -17.55
CA ARG A 395 16.25 9.26 -17.94
C ARG A 395 17.16 10.44 -17.60
N LEU A 396 16.59 11.64 -17.40
CA LEU A 396 17.32 12.88 -17.09
C LEU A 396 17.35 13.19 -15.58
N GLU A 397 16.50 12.52 -14.80
CA GLU A 397 16.32 12.80 -13.38
C GLU A 397 17.51 12.27 -12.55
N PRO A 398 18.18 13.11 -11.74
CA PRO A 398 19.29 12.68 -10.90
C PRO A 398 18.78 11.86 -9.71
N TYR A 399 18.99 10.55 -9.75
CA TYR A 399 18.50 9.60 -8.75
C TYR A 399 19.50 9.28 -7.61
N GLY A 400 20.71 9.82 -7.66
CA GLY A 400 21.76 9.61 -6.65
C GLY A 400 22.40 8.21 -6.69
N ASP A 401 23.16 7.85 -5.64
CA ASP A 401 23.81 6.54 -5.55
C ASP A 401 22.84 5.44 -5.05
N VAL A 402 22.85 4.29 -5.71
CA VAL A 402 22.06 3.09 -5.39
C VAL A 402 22.92 1.86 -5.08
N THR A 403 24.25 2.01 -4.97
CA THR A 403 25.21 0.92 -4.77
C THR A 403 24.87 0.06 -3.56
N GLU A 404 24.58 0.66 -2.39
CA GLU A 404 24.18 -0.07 -1.18
C GLU A 404 22.91 -0.92 -1.38
N ARG A 405 21.95 -0.42 -2.18
CA ARG A 405 20.68 -1.12 -2.46
C ARG A 405 20.89 -2.31 -3.41
N ARG A 406 21.84 -2.19 -4.36
CA ARG A 406 22.27 -3.32 -5.22
C ARG A 406 22.99 -4.40 -4.40
N LEU A 407 23.95 -4.01 -3.55
CA LEU A 407 24.63 -4.93 -2.63
C LEU A 407 23.66 -5.63 -1.67
N LEU A 408 22.62 -4.95 -1.20
CA LEU A 408 21.54 -5.55 -0.41
C LEU A 408 20.77 -6.61 -1.19
N ARG A 409 20.40 -6.32 -2.46
CA ARG A 409 19.70 -7.26 -3.34
C ARG A 409 20.53 -8.53 -3.60
N GLU A 410 21.83 -8.38 -3.83
CA GLU A 410 22.78 -9.50 -3.98
C GLU A 410 22.93 -10.31 -2.68
N LYS A 411 23.12 -9.63 -1.54
CA LYS A 411 23.26 -10.26 -0.22
C LYS A 411 22.05 -11.11 0.16
N LEU A 412 20.85 -10.61 -0.12
CA LEU A 412 19.58 -11.31 0.13
C LEU A 412 19.25 -12.36 -0.94
N LYS A 413 20.06 -12.48 -2.01
CA LYS A 413 19.86 -13.40 -3.15
C LYS A 413 18.47 -13.30 -3.76
N CYS A 414 17.98 -12.06 -3.91
CA CYS A 414 16.64 -11.80 -4.43
C CYS A 414 16.53 -12.21 -5.91
N LYS A 415 15.31 -12.58 -6.31
CA LYS A 415 14.96 -13.01 -7.67
C LYS A 415 14.95 -11.83 -8.65
N ASP A 416 14.94 -12.14 -9.93
CA ASP A 416 14.80 -11.16 -11.01
C ASP A 416 13.37 -10.58 -11.10
N PHE A 417 13.21 -9.48 -11.83
CA PHE A 417 11.92 -8.84 -12.06
C PHE A 417 11.02 -9.68 -12.97
N LYS A 418 11.63 -10.48 -13.87
CA LYS A 418 10.92 -11.44 -14.71
C LYS A 418 10.12 -12.43 -13.87
N TRP A 419 10.75 -13.04 -12.85
CA TRP A 419 10.08 -13.93 -11.91
C TRP A 419 8.93 -13.22 -11.20
N PHE A 420 9.11 -11.96 -10.78
CA PHE A 420 8.04 -11.17 -10.16
C PHE A 420 6.85 -11.00 -11.12
N LEU A 421 7.08 -10.63 -12.38
CA LEU A 421 6.02 -10.52 -13.40
C LEU A 421 5.33 -11.88 -13.65
N GLU A 422 6.08 -12.97 -13.80
CA GLU A 422 5.51 -14.29 -14.12
C GLU A 422 4.77 -14.95 -12.94
N ASN A 423 5.21 -14.73 -11.69
CA ASN A 423 4.71 -15.44 -10.51
C ASN A 423 3.80 -14.58 -9.63
N VAL A 424 4.14 -13.29 -9.47
CA VAL A 424 3.42 -12.37 -8.58
C VAL A 424 2.37 -11.58 -9.36
N TYR A 425 2.66 -11.11 -10.58
CA TYR A 425 1.72 -10.28 -11.35
C TYR A 425 1.53 -10.64 -12.84
N PRO A 426 1.23 -11.91 -13.20
CA PRO A 426 1.04 -12.36 -14.58
C PRO A 426 -0.14 -11.70 -15.32
N GLU A 427 -1.06 -11.05 -14.60
CA GLU A 427 -2.13 -10.25 -15.22
C GLU A 427 -1.66 -8.92 -15.81
N LEU A 428 -0.48 -8.42 -15.41
CA LEU A 428 0.08 -7.21 -15.97
C LEU A 428 0.63 -7.49 -17.36
N HIS A 429 -0.02 -6.95 -18.39
CA HIS A 429 0.52 -7.02 -19.75
C HIS A 429 1.89 -6.34 -19.81
N VAL A 430 2.89 -7.08 -20.28
CA VAL A 430 4.26 -6.62 -20.52
C VAL A 430 4.42 -6.22 -22.00
N PRO A 431 4.67 -4.94 -22.30
CA PRO A 431 4.97 -4.48 -23.66
C PRO A 431 6.31 -5.00 -24.17
N GLU A 432 6.40 -5.26 -25.48
CA GLU A 432 7.64 -5.72 -26.13
C GLU A 432 8.62 -4.59 -26.48
N ASP A 433 8.12 -3.35 -26.69
CA ASP A 433 8.88 -2.15 -27.09
C ASP A 433 10.03 -2.42 -28.07
N ARG A 434 9.74 -3.11 -29.19
CA ARG A 434 10.76 -3.46 -30.19
C ARG A 434 11.42 -2.23 -30.83
N PRO A 435 12.75 -2.21 -31.02
CA PRO A 435 13.46 -1.08 -31.63
C PRO A 435 12.84 -0.63 -32.96
N GLY A 436 12.54 0.67 -33.08
CA GLY A 436 11.89 1.24 -34.27
C GLY A 436 10.37 1.00 -34.37
N PHE A 437 9.74 0.38 -33.37
CA PHE A 437 8.31 0.04 -33.33
C PHE A 437 7.57 0.64 -32.10
N PHE A 438 8.20 1.55 -31.35
CA PHE A 438 7.59 2.31 -30.26
C PHE A 438 7.98 3.80 -30.31
N GLY A 439 7.33 4.62 -29.48
CA GLY A 439 7.52 6.07 -29.44
C GLY A 439 6.41 6.82 -30.18
N MET A 440 6.72 8.01 -30.68
CA MET A 440 5.74 8.86 -31.38
C MET A 440 5.62 8.42 -32.84
N LEU A 441 4.39 8.20 -33.31
CA LEU A 441 4.11 7.85 -34.71
C LEU A 441 3.99 9.15 -35.54
N LYS A 442 5.05 9.51 -36.26
CA LYS A 442 5.13 10.70 -37.14
C LYS A 442 4.60 10.40 -38.54
N ASN A 443 4.01 11.40 -39.18
CA ASN A 443 3.69 11.36 -40.61
C ASN A 443 4.88 11.85 -41.47
N ARG A 444 5.04 11.35 -42.70
CA ARG A 444 6.01 11.89 -43.67
C ARG A 444 5.51 13.09 -44.47
N GLY A 445 4.21 13.18 -44.78
CA GLY A 445 3.63 14.27 -45.57
C GLY A 445 3.25 15.50 -44.75
N MET A 446 2.89 15.31 -43.48
CA MET A 446 2.54 16.37 -42.54
C MET A 446 3.65 16.53 -41.50
N GLU A 447 4.65 17.36 -41.84
CA GLU A 447 5.84 17.55 -41.01
C GLU A 447 5.51 17.98 -39.58
N ASN A 448 6.19 17.38 -38.61
CA ASN A 448 6.02 17.60 -37.17
C ASN A 448 4.65 17.29 -36.57
N PHE A 449 3.76 16.60 -37.29
CA PHE A 449 2.54 16.04 -36.70
C PHE A 449 2.70 14.57 -36.30
N CYS A 450 2.19 14.27 -35.11
CA CYS A 450 2.21 12.97 -34.44
C CYS A 450 0.79 12.50 -34.17
N PHE A 451 0.62 11.18 -34.04
CA PHE A 451 -0.57 10.61 -33.41
C PHE A 451 -0.70 11.10 -31.97
N ASP A 452 -1.88 11.61 -31.62
CA ASP A 452 -2.19 12.09 -30.27
C ASP A 452 -3.56 11.58 -29.83
N TYR A 453 -3.66 11.11 -28.58
CA TYR A 453 -4.90 10.66 -27.98
C TYR A 453 -5.10 11.24 -26.58
N ASN A 454 -5.89 12.30 -26.51
CA ASN A 454 -6.29 12.96 -25.28
C ASN A 454 -7.77 12.67 -24.94
N PRO A 455 -8.08 11.70 -24.06
CA PRO A 455 -9.44 11.49 -23.58
C PRO A 455 -9.84 12.61 -22.60
N PRO A 456 -11.13 13.00 -22.53
CA PRO A 456 -11.59 14.03 -21.59
C PRO A 456 -11.60 13.57 -20.13
N ASN A 457 -11.46 12.27 -19.89
CA ASN A 457 -11.33 11.66 -18.57
C ASN A 457 -10.27 10.54 -18.66
N GLU A 458 -9.25 10.56 -17.81
CA GLU A 458 -8.19 9.54 -17.80
C GLU A 458 -8.71 8.13 -17.48
N HIS A 459 -9.86 8.01 -16.80
CA HIS A 459 -10.50 6.74 -16.49
C HIS A 459 -11.42 6.23 -17.61
N GLU A 460 -11.98 7.11 -18.44
CA GLU A 460 -12.85 6.75 -19.57
C GLU A 460 -12.11 6.93 -20.89
N VAL A 461 -11.10 6.08 -21.09
CA VAL A 461 -10.16 6.10 -22.23
C VAL A 461 -10.83 5.64 -23.55
N THR A 462 -12.13 5.35 -23.57
CA THR A 462 -12.81 4.73 -24.73
C THR A 462 -13.93 5.58 -25.30
N GLY A 463 -14.01 5.66 -26.63
CA GLY A 463 -15.08 6.37 -27.36
C GLY A 463 -14.64 7.66 -28.02
N HIS A 464 -13.44 8.16 -27.68
CA HIS A 464 -12.85 9.35 -28.29
C HIS A 464 -12.07 9.00 -29.56
N ARG A 465 -11.73 10.03 -30.34
CA ARG A 465 -11.02 9.89 -31.62
C ARG A 465 -9.55 10.22 -31.43
N VAL A 466 -8.68 9.49 -32.13
CA VAL A 466 -7.28 9.87 -32.30
C VAL A 466 -7.24 11.09 -33.21
N ILE A 467 -6.39 12.05 -32.87
CA ILE A 467 -6.13 13.26 -33.66
C ILE A 467 -4.67 13.29 -34.10
N LEU A 468 -4.31 14.27 -34.92
CA LEU A 468 -2.91 14.65 -35.12
C LEU A 468 -2.62 15.91 -34.32
N TYR A 469 -1.46 15.95 -33.65
CA TYR A 469 -1.02 17.10 -32.89
C TYR A 469 0.48 17.34 -33.12
N PRO A 470 1.00 18.57 -32.96
CA PRO A 470 2.44 18.81 -32.98
C PRO A 470 3.19 17.87 -32.04
N CYS A 471 4.22 17.20 -32.58
CA CYS A 471 5.06 16.29 -31.83
C CYS A 471 5.78 17.04 -30.71
N HIS A 472 5.53 16.70 -29.45
CA HIS A 472 6.14 17.35 -28.29
C HIS A 472 7.11 16.43 -27.51
N GLY A 473 7.12 15.11 -27.79
CA GLY A 473 8.14 14.19 -27.27
C GLY A 473 8.08 13.90 -25.76
N MET A 474 7.09 14.43 -25.04
CA MET A 474 6.95 14.29 -23.58
C MET A 474 6.28 12.96 -23.15
N GLY A 475 6.16 11.98 -24.06
CA GLY A 475 5.47 10.73 -23.80
C GLY A 475 3.95 10.88 -23.71
N GLN A 476 3.34 10.14 -22.78
CA GLN A 476 1.90 10.14 -22.48
C GLN A 476 1.01 10.05 -23.73
N ASN A 477 0.24 11.09 -24.07
CA ASN A 477 -0.77 11.06 -25.14
C ASN A 477 -0.22 10.68 -26.53
N GLN A 478 1.08 10.91 -26.78
CA GLN A 478 1.75 10.58 -28.05
C GLN A 478 2.49 9.23 -28.04
N VAL A 479 2.57 8.56 -26.89
CA VAL A 479 3.26 7.27 -26.69
C VAL A 479 2.33 6.21 -26.04
N ARG A 480 1.05 6.54 -25.81
CA ARG A 480 0.03 5.65 -25.21
C ARG A 480 -0.37 4.46 -26.09
N PHE A 481 0.12 4.42 -27.33
CA PHE A 481 -0.18 3.39 -28.30
C PHE A 481 0.68 2.15 -28.05
N ILE A 482 0.09 1.14 -27.40
CA ILE A 482 0.68 -0.21 -27.37
C ILE A 482 0.38 -0.85 -28.73
N PHE A 483 1.33 -0.74 -29.65
CA PHE A 483 1.36 -1.54 -30.86
C PHE A 483 1.85 -2.95 -30.49
N TYR A 484 0.93 -3.88 -30.24
CA TYR A 484 1.30 -5.31 -30.25
C TYR A 484 1.77 -5.63 -31.67
N PHE A 485 2.94 -6.23 -31.87
CA PHE A 485 3.32 -6.73 -33.18
C PHE A 485 3.28 -8.25 -33.18
N HIS A 486 2.48 -8.87 -34.04
CA HIS A 486 2.55 -10.32 -34.26
C HIS A 486 2.61 -10.55 -35.75
N PHE A 487 3.79 -10.97 -36.25
CA PHE A 487 4.08 -11.10 -37.69
C PHE A 487 3.62 -9.87 -38.50
N ASP A 488 4.27 -8.73 -38.25
CA ASP A 488 4.08 -7.42 -38.92
C ASP A 488 2.71 -6.73 -38.76
N SER A 489 1.75 -7.35 -38.06
CA SER A 489 0.45 -6.74 -37.71
C SER A 489 0.45 -6.01 -36.36
N CYS A 490 0.00 -4.75 -36.33
CA CYS A 490 -0.34 -4.00 -35.12
C CYS A 490 -1.76 -4.27 -34.61
N TYR A 491 -1.97 -4.36 -33.29
CA TYR A 491 -3.30 -4.57 -32.68
C TYR A 491 -3.75 -3.38 -31.80
N TYR A 492 -4.90 -2.77 -32.12
CA TYR A 492 -5.60 -1.80 -31.25
C TYR A 492 -6.67 -2.48 -30.40
N CYS A 493 -6.69 -2.20 -29.09
CA CYS A 493 -7.72 -2.73 -28.19
C CYS A 493 -8.93 -1.77 -28.07
N LYS A 494 -10.08 -2.16 -28.66
CA LYS A 494 -11.34 -1.41 -28.53
C LYS A 494 -12.30 -2.10 -27.56
N LYS A 495 -12.56 -1.50 -26.38
CA LYS A 495 -13.76 -1.85 -25.60
C LYS A 495 -14.98 -1.26 -26.31
N LYS A 496 -15.87 -2.11 -26.81
CA LYS A 496 -17.04 -1.68 -27.61
C LYS A 496 -18.24 -1.43 -26.70
N SER A 497 -18.77 -0.21 -26.65
CA SER A 497 -20.14 -0.02 -26.21
C SER A 497 -21.09 -0.55 -27.30
N MET A 498 -21.96 -1.48 -26.93
CA MET A 498 -23.01 -1.99 -27.81
C MET A 498 -24.23 -1.10 -27.66
N ILE A 499 -24.50 -0.26 -28.67
CA ILE A 499 -25.82 0.34 -28.84
C ILE A 499 -26.80 -0.80 -29.16
N LYS A 500 -27.43 -1.37 -28.12
CA LYS A 500 -28.64 -2.17 -28.30
C LYS A 500 -29.76 -1.23 -28.73
N LYS A 501 -30.36 -1.48 -29.90
CA LYS A 501 -31.67 -0.89 -30.24
C LYS A 501 -32.66 -1.22 -29.12
N SER A 502 -33.42 -0.23 -28.69
CA SER A 502 -34.40 -0.38 -27.61
C SER A 502 -35.57 -1.27 -28.04
N GLY A 503 -35.59 -2.51 -27.55
CA GLY A 503 -36.79 -3.34 -27.52
C GLY A 503 -37.41 -3.30 -26.12
N LYS A 504 -38.58 -2.67 -25.97
CA LYS A 504 -39.36 -2.76 -24.72
C LYS A 504 -39.91 -4.18 -24.56
N LYS A 505 -39.60 -4.85 -23.45
CA LYS A 505 -40.50 -5.80 -22.79
C LYS A 505 -40.08 -6.01 -21.32
N ASN A 506 -41.04 -5.77 -20.43
CA ASN A 506 -41.10 -6.07 -18.99
C ASN A 506 -39.89 -5.64 -18.13
N GLY A 507 -40.11 -4.60 -17.30
CA GLY A 507 -39.07 -3.99 -16.49
C GLY A 507 -38.56 -4.88 -15.35
N LYS A 508 -37.22 -5.03 -15.31
CA LYS A 508 -36.38 -5.23 -14.12
C LYS A 508 -34.92 -5.03 -14.56
N THR A 509 -34.34 -3.88 -14.27
CA THR A 509 -32.97 -3.53 -14.64
C THR A 509 -32.00 -4.02 -13.55
N HIS A 510 -31.43 -5.21 -13.72
CA HIS A 510 -30.24 -5.61 -12.96
C HIS A 510 -28.99 -5.06 -13.65
N SER A 511 -28.17 -4.32 -12.90
CA SER A 511 -26.92 -3.74 -13.37
C SER A 511 -25.74 -4.52 -12.78
N SER A 512 -25.24 -5.50 -13.52
CA SER A 512 -23.96 -6.16 -13.26
C SER A 512 -22.97 -5.77 -14.36
N THR A 513 -21.97 -4.96 -14.00
CA THR A 513 -20.86 -4.54 -14.88
C THR A 513 -19.60 -5.31 -14.53
N GLU A 514 -19.46 -6.50 -15.12
CA GLU A 514 -18.21 -7.24 -15.19
C GLU A 514 -17.54 -7.04 -16.57
N GLY A 515 -16.24 -7.31 -16.65
CA GLY A 515 -15.53 -7.39 -17.94
C GLY A 515 -14.22 -6.62 -17.99
N LEU A 516 -13.14 -7.23 -17.47
CA LEU A 516 -11.78 -7.00 -17.96
C LEU A 516 -11.61 -7.58 -19.38
N CYS A 517 -10.41 -7.50 -19.95
CA CYS A 517 -10.08 -8.06 -21.27
C CYS A 517 -10.09 -9.60 -21.27
N HIS A 518 -11.27 -10.22 -21.27
CA HIS A 518 -11.42 -11.64 -21.60
C HIS A 518 -11.72 -11.83 -23.09
N HIS A 519 -10.65 -12.14 -23.84
CA HIS A 519 -10.63 -13.13 -24.92
C HIS A 519 -11.64 -13.02 -26.10
N SER A 520 -12.33 -11.90 -26.31
CA SER A 520 -13.10 -11.71 -27.56
C SER A 520 -13.42 -10.25 -27.93
N LYS A 521 -12.98 -9.85 -29.14
CA LYS A 521 -13.48 -8.71 -29.98
C LYS A 521 -13.39 -7.30 -29.35
N VAL A 522 -12.70 -6.30 -29.91
CA VAL A 522 -12.33 -6.05 -31.31
C VAL A 522 -10.88 -5.55 -31.41
N ILE A 523 -10.12 -6.20 -32.29
CA ILE A 523 -8.81 -5.78 -32.78
C ILE A 523 -9.03 -4.86 -33.98
N LEU A 524 -8.50 -3.63 -34.02
CA LEU A 524 -8.09 -3.09 -35.34
C LEU A 524 -6.72 -3.69 -35.61
N GLN A 525 -6.61 -4.41 -36.71
CA GLN A 525 -5.36 -4.96 -37.20
C GLN A 525 -4.81 -3.97 -38.23
N LEU A 526 -3.62 -3.43 -37.97
CA LEU A 526 -2.94 -2.42 -38.77
C LEU A 526 -1.59 -2.96 -39.20
N ASP A 527 -1.41 -3.35 -40.45
CA ASP A 527 -0.10 -3.84 -40.92
C ASP A 527 0.78 -2.62 -41.26
N LEU A 528 2.00 -2.58 -40.71
CA LEU A 528 2.99 -1.54 -41.01
C LEU A 528 4.01 -2.09 -42.00
N TYR A 529 3.87 -1.69 -43.26
CA TYR A 529 4.81 -2.05 -44.31
C TYR A 529 6.13 -1.29 -44.20
N SER A 530 7.20 -1.85 -44.75
CA SER A 530 8.57 -1.30 -44.71
C SER A 530 8.72 0.07 -45.38
N ASP A 531 7.78 0.45 -46.23
CA ASP A 531 7.71 1.77 -46.87
C ASP A 531 7.10 2.86 -45.95
N GLY A 532 6.50 2.45 -44.82
CA GLY A 532 5.77 3.28 -43.87
C GLY A 532 4.24 3.23 -44.02
N THR A 533 3.68 2.45 -44.95
CA THR A 533 2.23 2.38 -45.16
C THR A 533 1.55 1.65 -44.01
N LEU A 534 0.54 2.27 -43.38
CA LEU A 534 -0.33 1.65 -42.38
C LEU A 534 -1.65 1.18 -42.99
N LEU A 535 -1.81 -0.13 -43.18
CA LEU A 535 -2.99 -0.76 -43.78
C LEU A 535 -3.94 -1.31 -42.72
N HIS A 536 -5.20 -0.86 -42.70
CA HIS A 536 -6.22 -1.46 -41.85
C HIS A 536 -6.86 -2.69 -42.51
N VAL A 537 -6.45 -3.88 -42.05
CA VAL A 537 -6.74 -5.20 -42.66
C VAL A 537 -8.23 -5.44 -42.89
N GLN A 538 -9.09 -5.07 -41.94
CA GLN A 538 -10.54 -5.30 -42.04
C GLN A 538 -11.23 -4.45 -43.11
N THR A 539 -10.67 -3.29 -43.46
CA THR A 539 -11.26 -2.37 -44.46
C THR A 539 -10.47 -2.30 -45.76
N GLN A 540 -9.28 -2.90 -45.82
CA GLN A 540 -8.33 -2.79 -46.95
C GLN A 540 -8.12 -1.32 -47.36
N LYS A 541 -7.92 -0.46 -46.36
CA LYS A 541 -7.74 1.00 -46.50
C LYS A 541 -6.53 1.43 -45.71
N CYS A 542 -5.79 2.36 -46.27
CA CYS A 542 -4.59 2.91 -45.67
C CYS A 542 -4.94 4.14 -44.83
N LEU A 543 -4.11 4.39 -43.81
CA LEU A 543 -4.29 5.48 -42.86
C LEU A 543 -3.62 6.75 -43.40
N GLN A 544 -4.39 7.80 -43.65
CA GLN A 544 -3.93 9.05 -44.23
C GLN A 544 -4.02 10.20 -43.22
N ALA A 545 -3.00 11.06 -43.17
CA ALA A 545 -3.07 12.33 -42.47
C ALA A 545 -3.85 13.36 -43.31
N GLU A 546 -4.94 13.89 -42.76
CA GLU A 546 -5.70 14.99 -43.38
C GLU A 546 -5.65 16.23 -42.50
N SER A 547 -5.21 17.35 -43.07
CA SER A 547 -4.98 18.62 -42.36
C SER A 547 -6.28 19.30 -41.91
N ASN A 548 -7.36 19.15 -42.68
CA ASN A 548 -8.62 19.85 -42.47
C ASN A 548 -9.75 18.83 -42.25
N SER A 549 -9.67 18.10 -41.14
CA SER A 549 -10.67 17.10 -40.72
C SER A 549 -11.72 17.74 -39.79
N TYR A 550 -12.29 16.97 -38.86
CA TYR A 550 -13.40 17.40 -38.00
C TYR A 550 -13.15 18.77 -37.33
N ASN A 551 -14.03 19.74 -37.62
CA ASN A 551 -13.98 21.11 -37.11
C ASN A 551 -12.64 21.84 -37.37
N GLY A 552 -11.95 21.53 -38.47
CA GLY A 552 -10.71 22.20 -38.86
C GLY A 552 -9.43 21.66 -38.21
N ASN A 553 -9.53 20.62 -37.37
CA ASN A 553 -8.37 19.99 -36.74
C ASN A 553 -7.82 18.84 -37.60
N PRO A 554 -6.50 18.60 -37.62
CA PRO A 554 -5.91 17.51 -38.38
C PRO A 554 -6.14 16.15 -37.70
N ALA A 555 -6.40 15.11 -38.49
CA ALA A 555 -6.72 13.76 -37.98
C ALA A 555 -6.26 12.64 -38.92
N PRO A 556 -6.01 11.42 -38.39
CA PRO A 556 -5.76 10.24 -39.20
C PRO A 556 -7.09 9.60 -39.66
N LEU A 557 -7.26 9.42 -40.97
CA LEU A 557 -8.49 8.88 -41.56
C LEU A 557 -8.20 7.73 -42.55
N LEU A 558 -9.13 6.77 -42.63
CA LEU A 558 -9.02 5.66 -43.57
C LEU A 558 -9.41 6.09 -44.99
N ARG A 559 -8.49 5.87 -45.94
CA ARG A 559 -8.61 6.23 -47.36
C ARG A 559 -8.16 5.06 -48.27
N PRO A 560 -8.51 5.07 -49.56
CA PRO A 560 -7.89 4.17 -50.53
C PRO A 560 -6.36 4.29 -50.47
N CYS A 561 -5.65 3.17 -50.59
CA CYS A 561 -4.20 3.16 -50.52
C CYS A 561 -3.57 3.86 -51.72
N THR A 562 -2.60 4.74 -51.46
CA THR A 562 -1.85 5.51 -52.45
C THR A 562 -0.42 5.72 -51.96
N ASP A 563 0.52 5.97 -52.87
CA ASP A 563 1.92 6.31 -52.51
C ASP A 563 2.12 7.76 -52.05
N SER A 564 1.05 8.38 -51.54
CA SER A 564 1.10 9.69 -50.94
C SER A 564 1.94 9.69 -49.66
N ASN A 565 2.85 10.67 -49.50
CA ASN A 565 3.60 10.87 -48.27
C ASN A 565 2.70 11.04 -47.03
N TYR A 566 1.46 11.53 -47.22
CA TYR A 566 0.45 11.63 -46.15
C TYR A 566 -0.03 10.26 -45.64
N GLN A 567 0.20 9.16 -46.38
CA GLN A 567 -0.10 7.78 -45.96
C GLN A 567 1.12 7.01 -45.43
N LYS A 568 2.32 7.59 -45.49
CA LYS A 568 3.54 6.98 -44.96
C LYS A 568 3.83 7.51 -43.55
N TRP A 569 4.04 6.58 -42.61
CA TRP A 569 4.26 6.83 -41.19
C TRP A 569 5.56 6.18 -40.73
N PHE A 570 6.11 6.68 -39.63
CA PHE A 570 7.30 6.08 -38.99
C PHE A 570 7.32 6.40 -37.50
N PHE A 571 7.89 5.49 -36.72
CA PHE A 571 8.14 5.73 -35.31
C PHE A 571 9.38 6.60 -35.10
N LYS A 572 9.31 7.45 -34.07
CA LYS A 572 10.47 8.17 -33.55
C LYS A 572 10.44 8.14 -32.03
N GLU A 573 11.51 7.68 -31.40
CA GLU A 573 11.58 7.58 -29.93
C GLU A 573 11.77 8.96 -29.26
N ARG A 574 12.46 9.89 -29.95
CA ARG A 574 12.80 11.24 -29.46
C ARG A 574 12.64 12.27 -30.57
N ILE A 575 12.41 13.53 -30.22
CA ILE A 575 12.40 14.65 -31.18
C ILE A 575 13.78 14.88 -31.78
#